data_AF-A0A9P8SLN6-F1
#
_entry.id   AF-A0A9P8SLN6-F1
#
_cell.length_a   1.000
_cell.length_b   1.000
_cell.length_c   1.000
_cell.angle_alpha   90.00
_cell.angle_beta   90.00
_cell.angle_gamma   90.00
#
_symmetry.space_group_name_H-M   'P 1'
#
loop_
_entity.id
_entity.type
_entity.pdbx_description
1 polymer ?
#
loop_
_entity_poly.entity_id
_entity_poly.type
_entity_poly.pdbx_seq_one_letter_code
_entity_poly.pdbx_strand_id
1 'polypeptide(L)'
;MAPLKVALGRDIRNPLSLPPTDKTAATGPAARARELVQTAQETQEDARNAATAAQERQKEQANRKRRPTDFAIGDRVFLSRKGFATNAPTTRLDNQWSGPFVILEERGHSYALQLPESYKMKNLFHADRLRKAADNPLPQQIQSPPPPEEINGEPEWEVDQVQQSRVTGRSRRLEYQVLWKGCDPDETWYPARNFRNAPMALKIFHDEHPDAAGPPVNLQYWIECAAAEEGCEERDDDDTAEKAVKPRTRRHD
;
A
#
# COMPACT_ATOMS: atom_id res chain seq x y z
N MET A 1 -3.66 14.94 44.28
CA MET A 1 -2.74 15.41 45.35
C MET A 1 -2.01 16.63 44.83
N ALA A 2 -1.75 17.66 45.66
CA ALA A 2 -1.02 18.85 45.21
C ALA A 2 0.48 18.54 45.05
N PRO A 3 1.17 19.05 44.01
CA PRO A 3 2.59 18.75 43.78
C PRO A 3 3.49 19.09 44.98
N LEU A 4 3.20 20.20 45.64
CA LEU A 4 3.95 20.67 46.81
C LEU A 4 3.73 19.79 48.05
N LYS A 5 2.53 19.21 48.21
CA LYS A 5 2.24 18.25 49.29
C LYS A 5 3.07 16.97 49.10
N VAL A 6 3.18 16.49 47.86
CA VAL A 6 3.99 15.33 47.50
C VAL A 6 5.48 15.60 47.74
N ALA A 7 5.95 16.81 47.47
CA ALA A 7 7.35 17.17 47.72
C ALA A 7 7.68 17.29 49.23
N LEU A 8 6.76 17.86 50.02
CA LEU A 8 7.02 18.23 51.42
C LEU A 8 6.43 17.27 52.45
N GLY A 9 5.60 16.30 52.06
CA GLY A 9 4.88 15.39 52.96
C GLY A 9 3.81 16.06 53.82
N ARG A 10 3.52 17.34 53.58
CA ARG A 10 2.53 18.13 54.33
C ARG A 10 1.93 19.23 53.48
N ASP A 11 0.72 19.64 53.84
CA ASP A 11 0.11 20.84 53.25
C ASP A 11 0.84 22.08 53.73
N ILE A 12 1.11 22.99 52.80
CA ILE A 12 1.77 24.26 53.11
C ILE A 12 0.80 25.11 53.92
N ARG A 13 1.29 25.75 54.98
CA ARG A 13 0.47 26.67 55.75
C ARG A 13 0.10 27.88 54.89
N ASN A 14 -1.19 28.01 54.66
CA ASN A 14 -1.81 29.20 54.10
C ASN A 14 -2.21 30.12 55.28
N PRO A 15 -2.18 31.46 55.15
CA PRO A 15 -2.74 32.36 56.18
C PRO A 15 -4.18 32.01 56.61
N LEU A 16 -4.96 31.31 55.79
CA LEU A 16 -6.31 30.82 56.12
C LEU A 16 -6.35 29.44 56.79
N SER A 17 -5.20 28.77 56.98
CA SER A 17 -5.16 27.42 57.57
C SER A 17 -5.25 27.47 59.10
N LEU A 18 -6.02 26.56 59.69
CA LEU A 18 -6.15 26.44 61.14
C LEU A 18 -4.81 26.01 61.77
N PRO A 19 -4.45 26.55 62.96
CA PRO A 19 -3.26 26.10 63.67
C PRO A 19 -3.40 24.60 64.02
N PRO A 20 -2.31 23.82 63.99
CA PRO A 20 -2.35 22.41 64.34
C PRO A 20 -2.82 22.25 65.79
N THR A 21 -3.55 21.18 66.06
CA THR A 21 -3.98 20.84 67.42
C THR A 21 -2.78 20.41 68.27
N ASP A 22 -2.83 20.75 69.57
CA ASP A 22 -1.75 20.56 70.57
C ASP A 22 -1.22 19.11 70.70
N LYS A 23 -1.86 18.12 70.08
CA LYS A 23 -1.42 16.71 70.10
C LYS A 23 -0.03 16.52 69.49
N THR A 24 0.40 17.39 68.58
CA THR A 24 1.75 17.34 68.01
C THR A 24 2.79 18.01 68.92
N ALA A 25 2.38 18.82 69.91
CA ALA A 25 3.24 19.65 70.75
C ALA A 25 4.13 18.84 71.73
N ALA A 26 3.74 17.61 72.08
CA ALA A 26 4.41 16.78 73.09
C ALA A 26 5.67 16.03 72.59
N THR A 27 5.89 15.94 71.28
CA THR A 27 6.98 15.15 70.68
C THR A 27 8.23 16.00 70.44
N GLY A 28 9.40 15.49 70.84
CA GLY A 28 10.69 16.17 70.67
C GLY A 28 11.06 16.47 69.21
N PRO A 29 11.91 17.48 68.93
CA PRO A 29 12.22 17.95 67.57
C PRO A 29 12.72 16.85 66.62
N ALA A 30 13.56 15.94 67.12
CA ALA A 30 14.13 14.85 66.32
C ALA A 30 13.09 13.80 65.90
N ALA A 31 12.11 13.51 66.76
CA ALA A 31 11.05 12.56 66.45
C ALA A 31 10.06 13.14 65.42
N ARG A 32 9.72 14.44 65.53
CA ARG A 32 8.92 15.14 64.50
C ARG A 32 9.60 15.18 63.13
N ALA A 33 10.92 15.39 63.10
CA ALA A 33 11.67 15.40 61.85
C ALA A 33 11.61 14.04 61.15
N ARG A 34 11.70 12.94 61.90
CA ARG A 34 11.57 11.57 61.37
C ARG A 34 10.16 11.30 60.84
N GLU A 35 9.13 11.69 61.59
CA GLU A 35 7.73 11.56 61.17
C GLU A 35 7.46 12.31 59.86
N LEU A 36 7.98 13.54 59.73
CA LEU A 36 7.86 14.33 58.49
C LEU A 36 8.53 13.68 57.28
N VAL A 37 9.70 13.06 57.47
CA VAL A 37 10.39 12.35 56.38
C VAL A 37 9.60 11.11 55.99
N GLN A 38 9.08 10.38 56.96
CA GLN A 38 8.27 9.18 56.71
C GLN A 38 6.98 9.54 55.97
N THR A 39 6.24 10.56 56.41
CA THR A 39 5.02 11.00 55.72
C THR A 39 5.33 11.54 54.32
N ALA A 40 6.48 12.19 54.11
CA ALA A 40 6.91 12.60 52.79
C ALA A 40 7.20 11.41 51.86
N GLN A 41 7.83 10.35 52.37
CA GLN A 41 8.08 9.13 51.60
C GLN A 41 6.77 8.43 51.24
N GLU A 42 5.88 8.22 52.21
CA GLU A 42 4.56 7.59 52.00
C GLU A 42 3.73 8.37 50.97
N THR A 43 3.65 9.70 51.12
CA THR A 43 2.91 10.55 50.16
C THR A 43 3.53 10.55 48.76
N GLN A 44 4.85 10.37 48.62
CA GLN A 44 5.50 10.21 47.32
C GLN A 44 5.18 8.86 46.68
N GLU A 45 5.18 7.78 47.45
CA GLU A 45 4.81 6.46 46.97
C GLU A 45 3.35 6.42 46.51
N ASP A 46 2.44 6.94 47.33
CA ASP A 46 1.02 7.07 46.98
C ASP A 46 0.81 7.89 45.71
N ALA A 47 1.51 9.02 45.59
CA ALA A 47 1.44 9.87 44.41
C ALA A 47 1.97 9.18 43.15
N ARG A 48 3.07 8.40 43.26
CA ARG A 48 3.61 7.62 42.13
C ARG A 48 2.64 6.52 41.70
N ASN A 49 2.07 5.79 42.66
CA ASN A 49 1.11 4.73 42.39
C ASN A 49 -0.16 5.30 41.72
N ALA A 50 -0.68 6.40 42.26
CA ALA A 50 -1.83 7.09 41.69
C ALA A 50 -1.54 7.66 40.28
N ALA A 51 -0.34 8.22 40.07
CA ALA A 51 0.07 8.72 38.76
C ALA A 51 0.19 7.59 37.73
N THR A 52 0.76 6.45 38.12
CA THR A 52 0.90 5.27 37.25
C THR A 52 -0.48 4.73 36.85
N ALA A 53 -1.37 4.53 37.83
CA ALA A 53 -2.75 4.11 37.58
C ALA A 53 -3.54 5.13 36.73
N ALA A 54 -3.27 6.43 36.89
CA ALA A 54 -3.87 7.47 36.05
C ALA A 54 -3.34 7.41 34.61
N GLN A 55 -2.03 7.22 34.42
CA GLN A 55 -1.41 7.06 33.10
C GLN A 55 -1.93 5.82 32.37
N GLU A 56 -2.11 4.70 33.07
CA GLU A 56 -2.69 3.47 32.50
C GLU A 56 -4.12 3.70 32.01
N ARG A 57 -4.98 4.31 32.84
CA ARG A 57 -6.35 4.67 32.44
C ARG A 57 -6.37 5.62 31.24
N GLN A 58 -5.49 6.62 31.22
CA GLN A 58 -5.37 7.53 30.08
C GLN A 58 -4.92 6.81 28.82
N LYS A 59 -3.96 5.88 28.93
CA LYS A 59 -3.48 5.05 27.83
C LYS A 59 -4.61 4.18 27.26
N GLU A 60 -5.38 3.50 28.11
CA GLU A 60 -6.53 2.69 27.68
C GLU A 60 -7.56 3.53 26.93
N GLN A 61 -7.94 4.69 27.48
CA GLN A 61 -8.91 5.59 26.85
C GLN A 61 -8.39 6.17 25.51
N ALA A 62 -7.13 6.58 25.45
CA ALA A 62 -6.52 7.11 24.24
C ALA A 62 -6.37 6.03 23.16
N ASN A 63 -5.98 4.82 23.52
CA ASN A 63 -5.77 3.72 22.60
C ASN A 63 -7.07 3.14 22.05
N ARG A 64 -8.20 3.30 22.76
CA ARG A 64 -9.52 2.77 22.35
C ARG A 64 -9.96 3.17 20.93
N LYS A 65 -9.54 4.36 20.45
CA LYS A 65 -9.86 4.87 19.10
C LYS A 65 -8.68 4.83 18.14
N ARG A 66 -7.47 4.47 18.60
CA ARG A 66 -6.29 4.40 17.75
C ARG A 66 -6.37 3.15 16.89
N ARG A 67 -6.12 3.31 15.60
CA ARG A 67 -5.91 2.19 14.68
C ARG A 67 -4.42 1.87 14.64
N PRO A 68 -4.04 0.58 14.55
CA PRO A 68 -2.66 0.24 14.23
C PRO A 68 -2.30 0.83 12.86
N THR A 69 -1.00 1.09 12.68
CA THR A 69 -0.46 1.67 11.47
C THR A 69 -0.02 0.54 10.52
N ASP A 70 -0.64 0.49 9.34
CA ASP A 70 -0.43 -0.59 8.35
C ASP A 70 0.68 -0.24 7.33
N PHE A 71 1.78 0.34 7.81
CA PHE A 71 2.91 0.77 6.99
C PHE A 71 4.08 -0.19 7.15
N ALA A 72 4.65 -0.64 6.03
CA ALA A 72 5.86 -1.44 6.00
C ALA A 72 7.01 -0.68 5.32
N ILE A 73 8.24 -1.13 5.55
CA ILE A 73 9.41 -0.65 4.81
C ILE A 73 9.21 -0.99 3.33
N GLY A 74 9.45 -0.02 2.45
CA GLY A 74 9.21 -0.14 1.01
C GLY A 74 7.83 0.35 0.54
N ASP A 75 6.86 0.52 1.45
CA ASP A 75 5.56 1.09 1.09
C ASP A 75 5.70 2.54 0.60
N ARG A 76 4.87 2.90 -0.38
CA ARG A 76 4.72 4.28 -0.84
C ARG A 76 3.69 5.00 0.01
N VAL A 77 4.04 6.16 0.52
CA VAL A 77 3.16 6.98 1.38
C VAL A 77 3.19 8.44 0.98
N PHE A 78 2.02 9.06 1.08
CA PHE A 78 1.85 10.50 0.96
C PHE A 78 2.15 11.20 2.28
N LEU A 79 2.90 12.30 2.21
CA LEU A 79 3.21 13.14 3.37
C LEU A 79 2.26 14.33 3.45
N SER A 80 1.66 14.55 4.63
CA SER A 80 0.82 15.72 4.89
C SER A 80 1.67 17.00 4.91
N ARG A 81 1.21 17.99 4.15
CA ARG A 81 1.85 19.31 3.99
C ARG A 81 1.98 20.12 5.29
N LYS A 82 1.31 19.74 6.37
CA LYS A 82 1.26 20.52 7.61
C LYS A 82 2.68 20.84 8.14
N GLY A 83 3.13 22.08 7.97
CA GLY A 83 4.40 22.57 8.51
C GLY A 83 5.60 22.61 7.55
N PHE A 84 5.42 22.51 6.23
CA PHE A 84 6.48 22.85 5.27
C PHE A 84 5.94 23.56 4.01
N ALA A 85 6.81 24.34 3.38
CA ALA A 85 6.49 25.08 2.16
C ALA A 85 6.69 24.19 0.93
N THR A 86 5.82 24.39 -0.06
CA THR A 86 5.90 23.76 -1.39
C THR A 86 6.07 24.87 -2.44
N ASN A 87 6.37 24.50 -3.68
CA ASN A 87 6.53 25.45 -4.79
C ASN A 87 5.20 26.08 -5.27
N ALA A 88 4.07 25.75 -4.66
CA ALA A 88 2.78 26.30 -5.05
C ALA A 88 2.66 27.79 -4.67
N PRO A 89 2.00 28.61 -5.51
CA PRO A 89 1.91 30.06 -5.32
C PRO A 89 1.07 30.46 -4.09
N THR A 90 0.09 29.65 -3.70
CA THR A 90 -0.74 29.90 -2.50
C THR A 90 -1.06 28.61 -1.77
N THR A 91 -1.33 28.72 -0.47
CA THR A 91 -1.70 27.55 0.36
C THR A 91 -2.96 26.85 -0.12
N ARG A 92 -3.92 27.59 -0.69
CA ARG A 92 -5.23 27.07 -1.11
C ARG A 92 -5.19 26.27 -2.41
N LEU A 93 -4.25 26.58 -3.30
CA LEU A 93 -4.09 25.92 -4.61
C LEU A 93 -3.06 24.79 -4.59
N ASP A 94 -2.50 24.49 -3.42
CA ASP A 94 -1.52 23.43 -3.29
C ASP A 94 -2.18 22.12 -2.87
N ASN A 95 -1.51 21.02 -3.19
CA ASN A 95 -1.93 19.71 -2.74
C ASN A 95 -1.70 19.57 -1.22
N GLN A 96 -2.70 19.05 -0.51
CA GLN A 96 -2.60 18.79 0.93
C GLN A 96 -1.63 17.64 1.24
N TRP A 97 -1.40 16.78 0.26
CA TRP A 97 -0.58 15.58 0.31
C TRP A 97 0.52 15.71 -0.73
N SER A 98 1.77 15.70 -0.27
CA SER A 98 2.95 15.78 -1.13
C SER A 98 3.45 14.38 -1.40
N GLY A 99 3.52 14.02 -2.69
CA GLY A 99 4.24 12.89 -3.29
C GLY A 99 4.01 11.50 -2.69
N PRO A 100 4.05 10.42 -3.47
CA PRO A 100 4.32 9.11 -2.89
C PRO A 100 5.84 9.01 -2.60
N PHE A 101 6.22 9.04 -1.33
CA PHE A 101 7.58 8.78 -0.87
C PHE A 101 7.70 7.36 -0.35
N VAL A 102 8.87 6.74 -0.50
CA VAL A 102 9.12 5.37 -0.03
C VAL A 102 9.54 5.41 1.44
N ILE A 103 9.02 4.50 2.24
CA ILE A 103 9.48 4.29 3.63
C ILE A 103 10.80 3.53 3.62
N LEU A 104 11.83 4.10 4.24
CA LEU A 104 13.17 3.51 4.38
C LEU A 104 13.34 2.77 5.71
N GLU A 105 12.81 3.33 6.80
CA GLU A 105 13.03 2.81 8.16
C GLU A 105 11.80 3.09 9.03
N GLU A 106 11.48 2.16 9.94
CA GLU A 106 10.46 2.33 10.97
C GLU A 106 11.12 2.54 12.34
N ARG A 107 10.69 3.60 13.04
CA ARG A 107 11.14 3.96 14.40
C ARG A 107 9.93 4.15 15.32
N GLY A 108 9.38 3.04 15.79
CA GLY A 108 8.17 3.04 16.62
C GLY A 108 6.97 3.55 15.83
N HIS A 109 6.40 4.70 16.22
CA HIS A 109 5.28 5.32 15.49
C HIS A 109 5.71 6.37 14.46
N SER A 110 7.00 6.42 14.12
CA SER A 110 7.55 7.35 13.13
C SER A 110 8.31 6.60 12.04
N TYR A 111 8.20 7.09 10.81
CA TYR A 111 8.80 6.47 9.62
C TYR A 111 9.75 7.45 8.96
N ALA A 112 10.91 6.95 8.54
CA ALA A 112 11.87 7.70 7.73
C ALA A 112 11.51 7.55 6.25
N LEU A 113 11.32 8.67 5.56
CA LEU A 113 10.95 8.70 4.14
C LEU A 113 12.16 8.98 3.25
N GLN A 114 12.15 8.43 2.05
CA GLN A 114 13.05 8.82 0.98
C GLN A 114 12.57 10.14 0.36
N LEU A 115 13.04 11.25 0.91
CA LEU A 115 12.76 12.59 0.38
C LEU A 115 13.77 12.97 -0.71
N PRO A 116 13.33 13.65 -1.78
CA PRO A 116 14.22 14.31 -2.72
C PRO A 116 15.07 15.38 -2.02
N GLU A 117 16.28 15.63 -2.52
CA GLU A 117 17.24 16.60 -1.95
C GLU A 117 16.71 18.05 -1.97
N SER A 118 15.71 18.34 -2.81
CA SER A 118 15.00 19.62 -2.80
C SER A 118 14.28 19.92 -1.48
N TYR A 119 13.87 18.88 -0.74
CA TYR A 119 13.21 19.01 0.55
C TYR A 119 14.24 19.13 1.67
N LYS A 120 14.57 20.37 2.03
CA LYS A 120 15.48 20.69 3.16
C LYS A 120 14.82 20.51 4.52
N MET A 121 14.28 19.33 4.81
CA MET A 121 13.64 18.98 6.07
C MET A 121 14.10 17.62 6.58
N LYS A 122 13.82 17.34 7.86
CA LYS A 122 14.07 16.01 8.43
C LYS A 122 13.21 14.98 7.72
N ASN A 123 13.76 13.79 7.50
CA ASN A 123 13.07 12.68 6.84
C ASN A 123 12.19 11.83 7.77
N LEU A 124 12.21 12.08 9.08
CA LEU A 124 11.46 11.31 10.07
C LEU A 124 10.10 11.95 10.39
N PHE A 125 9.01 11.22 10.13
CA PHE A 125 7.64 11.71 10.33
C PHE A 125 6.79 10.72 11.13
N HIS A 126 5.93 11.24 12.02
CA HIS A 126 4.95 10.43 12.74
C HIS A 126 3.88 9.87 11.79
N ALA A 127 3.37 8.68 12.08
CA ALA A 127 2.36 7.98 11.29
C ALA A 127 1.12 8.83 10.94
N ASP A 128 0.65 9.68 11.86
CA ASP A 128 -0.50 10.58 11.65
C ASP A 128 -0.30 11.59 10.50
N ARG A 129 0.94 11.82 10.07
CA ARG A 129 1.26 12.69 8.93
C ARG A 129 1.36 11.93 7.61
N LEU A 130 1.21 10.61 7.64
CA LEU A 130 1.40 9.73 6.49
C LEU A 130 0.07 9.13 6.08
N ARG A 131 -0.09 8.92 4.78
CA ARG A 131 -1.22 8.20 4.20
C ARG A 131 -0.68 7.21 3.20
N LYS A 132 -1.08 5.93 3.30
CA LYS A 132 -0.63 4.90 2.34
C LYS A 132 -1.08 5.30 0.94
N ALA A 133 -0.16 5.26 -0.01
CA ALA A 133 -0.51 5.41 -1.41
C ALA A 133 -1.31 4.17 -1.81
N ALA A 134 -2.44 4.37 -2.49
CA ALA A 134 -3.18 3.25 -3.07
C ALA A 134 -2.45 2.82 -4.34
N ASP A 135 -2.13 1.53 -4.44
CA ASP A 135 -1.57 0.96 -5.67
C ASP A 135 -2.66 0.71 -6.72
N ASN A 136 -3.93 0.62 -6.29
CA ASN A 136 -5.05 0.38 -7.20
C ASN A 136 -5.74 1.71 -7.56
N PRO A 137 -5.85 2.06 -8.86
CA PRO A 137 -6.67 3.20 -9.29
C PRO A 137 -8.12 3.04 -8.78
N LEU A 138 -8.75 4.15 -8.41
CA LEU A 138 -10.20 4.14 -8.17
C LEU A 138 -10.91 3.67 -9.45
N PRO A 139 -12.10 3.06 -9.37
CA PRO A 139 -12.83 2.58 -10.57
C PRO A 139 -13.05 3.65 -11.65
N GLN A 140 -13.13 4.93 -11.26
CA GLN A 140 -13.25 6.09 -12.16
C GLN A 140 -11.93 6.55 -12.79
N GLN A 141 -10.81 5.98 -12.37
CA GLN A 141 -9.48 6.24 -12.92
C GLN A 141 -9.04 5.16 -13.91
N ILE A 142 -9.77 4.04 -13.98
CA ILE A 142 -9.60 3.02 -15.03
C ILE A 142 -10.12 3.63 -16.32
N GLN A 143 -9.28 3.70 -17.35
CA GLN A 143 -9.76 4.17 -18.65
C GLN A 143 -10.66 3.09 -19.27
N SER A 144 -11.90 3.46 -19.60
CA SER A 144 -12.74 2.58 -20.40
C SER A 144 -12.03 2.28 -21.72
N PRO A 145 -12.05 1.03 -22.20
CA PRO A 145 -11.46 0.68 -23.48
C PRO A 145 -12.05 1.56 -24.59
N PRO A 146 -11.28 1.91 -25.63
CA PRO A 146 -11.81 2.61 -26.76
C PRO A 146 -12.97 1.80 -27.37
N PRO A 147 -13.93 2.47 -28.02
CA PRO A 147 -14.99 1.76 -28.73
C PRO A 147 -14.36 0.80 -29.76
N PRO A 148 -14.91 -0.42 -29.91
CA PRO A 148 -14.40 -1.36 -30.90
C PRO A 148 -14.57 -0.81 -32.32
N GLU A 149 -13.67 -1.20 -33.20
CA GLU A 149 -13.79 -0.99 -34.64
C GLU A 149 -14.58 -2.15 -35.26
N GLU A 150 -15.46 -1.87 -36.22
CA GLU A 150 -16.18 -2.92 -36.94
C GLU A 150 -15.31 -3.43 -38.10
N ILE A 151 -14.74 -4.62 -37.94
CA ILE A 151 -13.97 -5.31 -38.98
C ILE A 151 -14.76 -6.58 -39.34
N ASN A 152 -15.05 -6.78 -40.63
CA ASN A 152 -15.84 -7.92 -41.12
C ASN A 152 -17.24 -8.08 -40.46
N GLY A 153 -17.81 -7.02 -39.90
CA GLY A 153 -19.10 -7.04 -39.21
C GLY A 153 -19.04 -7.50 -37.76
N GLU A 154 -17.85 -7.71 -37.20
CA GLU A 154 -17.63 -8.03 -35.79
C GLU A 154 -16.90 -6.86 -35.08
N PRO A 155 -17.21 -6.59 -33.81
CA PRO A 155 -16.50 -5.58 -33.02
C PRO A 155 -15.12 -6.10 -32.59
N GLU A 156 -14.07 -5.44 -33.05
CA GLU A 156 -12.68 -5.79 -32.77
C GLU A 156 -11.92 -4.65 -32.06
N TRP A 157 -10.91 -5.00 -31.26
CA TRP A 157 -10.06 -4.05 -30.56
C TRP A 157 -8.61 -4.18 -31.04
N GLU A 158 -7.92 -3.04 -31.17
CA GLU A 158 -6.52 -3.02 -31.57
C GLU A 158 -5.62 -3.53 -30.44
N VAL A 159 -4.78 -4.52 -30.76
CA VAL A 159 -3.77 -5.07 -29.85
C VAL A 159 -2.56 -4.16 -29.83
N ASP A 160 -2.15 -3.71 -28.64
CA ASP A 160 -0.90 -2.98 -28.44
C ASP A 160 0.27 -3.94 -28.26
N GLN A 161 0.17 -4.84 -27.28
CA GLN A 161 1.22 -5.81 -26.97
C GLN A 161 0.69 -7.09 -26.33
N VAL A 162 1.22 -8.24 -26.74
CA VAL A 162 0.98 -9.52 -26.07
C VAL A 162 1.91 -9.63 -24.85
N GLN A 163 1.34 -9.85 -23.67
CA GLN A 163 2.12 -9.91 -22.42
C GLN A 163 2.55 -11.33 -22.08
N GLN A 164 1.62 -12.28 -22.20
CA GLN A 164 1.85 -13.66 -21.79
C GLN A 164 1.08 -14.64 -22.66
N SER A 165 1.57 -15.88 -22.70
CA SER A 165 0.93 -16.99 -23.38
C SER A 165 0.88 -18.21 -22.46
N ARG A 166 -0.20 -18.98 -22.49
CA ARG A 166 -0.31 -20.23 -21.74
C ARG A 166 -1.08 -21.28 -22.51
N VAL A 167 -0.88 -22.55 -22.15
CA VAL A 167 -1.67 -23.67 -22.64
C VAL A 167 -2.46 -24.28 -21.49
N THR A 168 -3.79 -24.23 -21.58
CA THR A 168 -4.70 -24.57 -20.48
C THR A 168 -5.64 -25.73 -20.84
N GLY A 169 -6.02 -26.50 -19.82
CA GLY A 169 -7.08 -27.51 -19.89
C GLY A 169 -6.67 -28.85 -20.51
N ARG A 170 -7.59 -29.81 -20.48
CA ARG A 170 -7.37 -31.17 -21.04
C ARG A 170 -7.20 -31.14 -22.57
N SER A 171 -7.84 -30.17 -23.22
CA SER A 171 -7.76 -29.92 -24.66
C SER A 171 -6.51 -29.15 -25.09
N ARG A 172 -5.64 -28.74 -24.15
CA ARG A 172 -4.41 -27.99 -24.43
C ARG A 172 -4.63 -26.76 -25.32
N ARG A 173 -5.62 -25.93 -24.96
CA ARG A 173 -5.93 -24.69 -25.69
C ARG A 173 -4.92 -23.60 -25.38
N LEU A 174 -4.45 -22.93 -26.42
CA LEU A 174 -3.55 -21.80 -26.36
C LEU A 174 -4.33 -20.52 -26.10
N GLU A 175 -3.92 -19.80 -25.07
CA GLU A 175 -4.52 -18.54 -24.65
C GLU A 175 -3.43 -17.48 -24.49
N TYR A 176 -3.80 -16.22 -24.74
CA TYR A 176 -2.95 -15.05 -24.61
C TYR A 176 -3.55 -14.04 -23.66
N GLN A 177 -2.67 -13.36 -22.94
CA GLN A 177 -2.99 -12.16 -22.19
C GLN A 177 -2.38 -10.97 -22.93
N VAL A 178 -3.20 -9.93 -23.15
CA VAL A 178 -2.88 -8.85 -24.10
C VAL A 178 -3.17 -7.50 -23.49
N LEU A 179 -2.31 -6.53 -23.80
CA LEU A 179 -2.56 -5.11 -23.58
C LEU A 179 -3.26 -4.55 -24.82
N TRP A 180 -4.48 -4.05 -24.64
CA TRP A 180 -5.24 -3.38 -25.68
C TRP A 180 -4.78 -1.92 -25.81
N LYS A 181 -4.78 -1.39 -27.03
CA LYS A 181 -4.29 -0.03 -27.28
C LYS A 181 -5.17 1.02 -26.60
N GLY A 182 -4.55 1.86 -25.78
CA GLY A 182 -5.26 2.89 -25.00
C GLY A 182 -6.04 2.36 -23.80
N CYS A 183 -5.85 1.09 -23.42
CA CYS A 183 -6.45 0.48 -22.24
C CYS A 183 -5.42 0.25 -21.14
N ASP A 184 -5.89 0.17 -19.90
CA ASP A 184 -5.12 -0.39 -18.80
C ASP A 184 -4.92 -1.91 -19.00
N PRO A 185 -3.86 -2.51 -18.42
CA PRO A 185 -3.63 -3.96 -18.49
C PRO A 185 -4.82 -4.76 -17.95
N ASP A 186 -5.30 -5.72 -18.73
CA ASP A 186 -6.36 -6.66 -18.33
C ASP A 186 -5.75 -8.01 -17.86
N GLU A 187 -6.38 -8.63 -16.86
CA GLU A 187 -6.04 -9.97 -16.35
C GLU A 187 -6.75 -11.10 -17.13
N THR A 188 -7.61 -10.75 -18.08
CA THR A 188 -8.37 -11.70 -18.90
C THR A 188 -7.48 -12.43 -19.92
N TRP A 189 -7.74 -13.74 -20.07
CA TRP A 189 -7.06 -14.61 -21.02
C TRP A 189 -7.97 -14.89 -22.22
N TYR A 190 -7.48 -14.63 -23.43
CA TYR A 190 -8.23 -14.77 -24.67
C TYR A 190 -7.69 -15.95 -25.51
N PRO A 191 -8.56 -16.74 -26.15
CA PRO A 191 -8.14 -17.81 -27.06
C PRO A 191 -7.29 -17.29 -28.23
N ALA A 192 -6.38 -18.12 -28.74
CA ALA A 192 -5.52 -17.76 -29.86
C ALA A 192 -6.30 -17.38 -31.13
N ARG A 193 -7.44 -18.02 -31.40
CA ARG A 193 -8.30 -17.70 -32.56
C ARG A 193 -8.77 -16.24 -32.62
N ASN A 194 -8.81 -15.53 -31.49
CA ASN A 194 -9.25 -14.13 -31.45
C ASN A 194 -8.22 -13.17 -32.07
N PHE A 195 -6.99 -13.63 -32.33
CA PHE A 195 -5.88 -12.81 -32.79
C PHE A 195 -5.53 -13.01 -34.27
N ARG A 196 -6.46 -13.59 -35.06
CA ARG A 196 -6.30 -13.80 -36.51
C ARG A 196 -5.97 -12.51 -37.27
N ASN A 197 -6.55 -11.38 -36.83
CA ASN A 197 -6.34 -10.08 -37.45
C ASN A 197 -5.15 -9.31 -36.87
N ALA A 198 -4.46 -9.86 -35.87
CA ALA A 198 -3.24 -9.31 -35.29
C ALA A 198 -2.06 -10.33 -35.28
N PRO A 199 -1.75 -10.99 -36.41
CA PRO A 199 -0.75 -12.07 -36.42
C PRO A 199 0.68 -11.54 -36.22
N MET A 200 0.94 -10.29 -36.60
CA MET A 200 2.23 -9.63 -36.37
C MET A 200 2.53 -9.48 -34.88
N ALA A 201 1.53 -9.14 -34.05
CA ALA A 201 1.71 -8.99 -32.61
C ALA A 201 2.11 -10.32 -31.95
N LEU A 202 1.49 -11.42 -32.38
CA LEU A 202 1.85 -12.77 -31.94
C LEU A 202 3.25 -13.17 -32.41
N LYS A 203 3.61 -12.87 -33.66
CA LYS A 203 4.93 -13.16 -34.20
C LYS A 203 6.03 -12.44 -33.41
N ILE A 204 5.88 -11.13 -33.20
CA ILE A 204 6.84 -10.32 -32.44
C ILE A 204 7.01 -10.89 -31.02
N PHE A 205 5.92 -11.23 -30.35
CA PHE A 205 5.97 -11.79 -29.00
C PHE A 205 6.76 -13.10 -28.93
N HIS A 206 6.53 -14.04 -29.86
CA HIS A 206 7.24 -15.32 -29.88
C HIS A 206 8.69 -15.21 -30.38
N ASP A 207 8.99 -14.23 -31.23
CA ASP A 207 10.37 -13.89 -31.61
C ASP A 207 11.17 -13.39 -30.39
N GLU A 208 10.54 -12.58 -29.54
CA GLU A 208 11.14 -12.07 -28.29
C GLU A 208 11.15 -13.11 -27.15
N HIS A 209 10.17 -14.02 -27.13
CA HIS A 209 10.00 -15.03 -26.10
C HIS A 209 9.96 -16.45 -26.68
N PRO A 210 11.09 -17.01 -27.17
CA PRO A 210 11.12 -18.34 -27.79
C PRO A 210 10.68 -19.48 -26.86
N ASP A 211 10.79 -19.30 -25.55
CA ASP A 211 10.42 -20.29 -24.53
C ASP A 211 8.93 -20.26 -24.16
N ALA A 212 8.19 -19.26 -24.65
CA ALA A 212 6.76 -19.10 -24.39
C ALA A 212 5.92 -20.25 -24.99
N ALA A 213 4.69 -20.39 -24.50
CA ALA A 213 3.77 -21.42 -24.92
C ALA A 213 3.11 -21.03 -26.26
N GLY A 214 3.29 -21.82 -27.30
CA GLY A 214 2.94 -21.43 -28.68
C GLY A 214 4.18 -21.46 -29.58
N PRO A 215 4.17 -20.81 -30.76
CA PRO A 215 3.07 -20.06 -31.39
C PRO A 215 1.85 -20.93 -31.80
N PRO A 216 0.74 -20.33 -32.25
CA PRO A 216 -0.37 -21.06 -32.84
C PRO A 216 0.09 -21.82 -34.10
N VAL A 217 -0.41 -23.04 -34.32
CA VAL A 217 -0.07 -23.86 -35.50
C VAL A 217 -0.33 -23.11 -36.82
N ASN A 218 -1.40 -22.32 -36.86
CA ASN A 218 -1.82 -21.57 -38.06
C ASN A 218 -1.23 -20.15 -38.13
N LEU A 219 -0.25 -19.78 -37.30
CA LEU A 219 0.28 -18.41 -37.27
C LEU A 219 0.78 -17.94 -38.64
N GLN A 220 1.52 -18.79 -39.36
CA GLN A 220 2.04 -18.45 -40.69
C GLN A 220 0.93 -18.18 -41.70
N TYR A 221 -0.16 -18.95 -41.64
CA TYR A 221 -1.34 -18.74 -42.48
C TYR A 221 -2.00 -17.40 -42.16
N TRP A 222 -2.14 -17.04 -40.88
CA TRP A 222 -2.69 -15.74 -40.49
C TRP A 222 -1.82 -14.58 -40.98
N ILE A 223 -0.49 -14.71 -40.93
CA ILE A 223 0.46 -13.72 -41.47
C ILE A 223 0.25 -13.53 -42.98
N GLU A 224 0.10 -14.62 -43.73
CA GLU A 224 -0.11 -14.58 -45.18
C GLU A 224 -1.45 -13.93 -45.54
N CYS A 225 -2.52 -14.27 -44.83
CA CYS A 225 -3.82 -13.62 -45.00
C CYS A 225 -3.78 -12.12 -44.69
N ALA A 226 -3.14 -11.73 -43.58
CA ALA A 226 -2.96 -10.32 -43.24
C ALA A 226 -2.13 -9.56 -44.29
N ALA A 227 -1.11 -10.21 -44.88
CA ALA A 227 -0.32 -9.61 -45.95
C ALA A 227 -1.09 -9.51 -47.28
N ALA A 228 -2.07 -10.39 -47.52
CA ALA A 228 -2.93 -10.39 -48.68
C ALA A 228 -4.15 -9.46 -48.54
N GLU A 229 -4.37 -8.86 -47.37
CA GLU A 229 -5.60 -8.13 -47.00
C GLU A 229 -6.88 -8.99 -47.16
N GLU A 230 -6.72 -10.31 -47.03
CA GLU A 230 -7.81 -11.31 -47.14
C GLU A 230 -8.21 -11.81 -45.74
N GLY A 231 -9.49 -12.08 -45.54
CA GLY A 231 -9.99 -12.66 -44.30
C GLY A 231 -9.48 -14.09 -44.08
N CYS A 232 -9.01 -14.40 -42.87
CA CYS A 232 -8.64 -15.77 -42.49
C CYS A 232 -9.89 -16.63 -42.30
N GLU A 233 -9.92 -17.82 -42.90
CA GLU A 233 -10.97 -18.81 -42.60
C GLU A 233 -10.78 -19.39 -41.20
N GLU A 234 -11.88 -19.65 -40.48
CA GLU A 234 -11.83 -20.29 -39.16
C GLU A 234 -11.41 -21.76 -39.28
N ARG A 235 -10.46 -22.19 -38.42
CA ARG A 235 -10.03 -23.60 -38.37
C ARG A 235 -10.18 -24.17 -36.97
N ASP A 236 -10.42 -25.47 -36.90
CA ASP A 236 -10.61 -26.18 -35.62
C ASP A 236 -9.36 -26.17 -34.74
N ASP A 237 -8.18 -26.09 -35.36
CA ASP A 237 -6.88 -26.13 -34.70
C ASP A 237 -6.27 -24.76 -34.39
N ASP A 238 -7.03 -23.65 -34.58
CA ASP A 238 -6.57 -22.28 -34.34
C ASP A 238 -6.09 -22.03 -32.90
N ASP A 239 -6.65 -22.75 -31.92
CA ASP A 239 -6.24 -22.66 -30.51
C ASP A 239 -5.13 -23.68 -30.14
N THR A 240 -4.48 -24.30 -31.12
CA THR A 240 -3.45 -25.33 -30.87
C THR A 240 -2.06 -24.71 -30.93
N ALA A 241 -1.23 -24.96 -29.92
CA ALA A 241 0.17 -24.58 -29.93
C ALA A 241 1.01 -25.54 -30.78
N GLU A 242 1.93 -25.01 -31.60
CA GLU A 242 2.81 -25.79 -32.48
C GLU A 242 3.63 -26.84 -31.72
N LYS A 243 4.20 -26.44 -30.57
CA LYS A 243 4.97 -27.33 -29.68
C LYS A 243 4.13 -28.44 -29.01
N ALA A 244 2.81 -28.45 -29.16
CA ALA A 244 1.92 -29.47 -28.60
C ALA A 244 1.58 -30.61 -29.57
N VAL A 245 1.90 -30.48 -30.87
CA VAL A 245 1.57 -31.49 -31.89
C VAL A 245 2.57 -32.65 -31.81
N LYS A 246 2.17 -33.77 -31.18
CA LYS A 246 2.96 -35.02 -31.27
C LYS A 246 2.85 -35.58 -32.70
N PRO A 247 3.93 -36.11 -33.29
CA PRO A 247 3.88 -36.71 -34.63
C PRO A 247 2.91 -37.89 -34.64
N ARG A 248 1.94 -37.87 -35.57
CA ARG A 248 1.00 -38.99 -35.80
C ARG A 248 1.78 -40.16 -36.41
N THR A 249 2.19 -41.13 -35.60
CA THR A 249 2.66 -42.42 -36.13
C THR A 249 1.47 -43.17 -36.72
N ARG A 250 1.38 -43.24 -38.07
CA ARG A 250 0.48 -44.18 -38.75
C ARG A 250 0.95 -45.60 -38.41
N ARG A 251 0.17 -46.33 -37.61
CA ARG A 251 0.26 -47.79 -37.58
C ARG A 251 -0.43 -48.28 -38.86
N HIS A 252 0.34 -48.82 -39.79
CA HIS A 252 -0.19 -49.71 -40.81
C HIS A 252 -0.24 -51.11 -40.18
N ASP A 253 -1.45 -51.64 -40.08
CA ASP A 253 -1.71 -53.08 -39.92
C ASP A 253 -1.54 -53.78 -41.28
#